data_AF-A0A1Y4TXQ2-F1
#
_entry.id   AF-A0A1Y4TXQ2-F1
#
_cell.length_a   1.000
_cell.length_b   1.000
_cell.length_c   1.000
_cell.angle_alpha   90.00
_cell.angle_beta   90.00
_cell.angle_gamma   90.00
#
_symmetry.space_group_name_H-M   'P 1'
#
loop_
_entity.id
_entity.type
_entity.pdbx_description
1 polymer ?
#
loop_
_entity_poly.entity_id
_entity_poly.type
_entity_poly.pdbx_seq_one_letter_code
_entity_poly.pdbx_strand_id
1 'polypeptide(L)'
;MRKKRMERELNHPHFVGVRLSDIELELLDRKAEILGVSRSECLRKLLVDKEIVHRVEVVADMEELRSLLGAYGKIGVNLNQIARYFNTGGERSLAMEDEIRHCIAELFTLREEP
;
A
#
# COMPACT_ATOMS: atom_id res chain seq x y z
N MET A 1 -5.77 -10.15 -26.27
CA MET A 1 -6.45 -11.43 -25.92
C MET A 1 -6.91 -11.47 -24.45
N ARG A 2 -7.53 -10.41 -23.89
CA ARG A 2 -7.96 -10.37 -22.47
C ARG A 2 -9.48 -10.58 -22.23
N LYS A 3 -10.32 -10.48 -23.26
CA LYS A 3 -11.79 -10.56 -23.11
C LYS A 3 -12.36 -11.96 -22.87
N LYS A 4 -11.65 -13.02 -23.31
CA LYS A 4 -12.18 -14.40 -23.31
C LYS A 4 -12.28 -15.07 -21.93
N ARG A 5 -11.62 -14.51 -20.90
CA ARG A 5 -11.60 -15.11 -19.55
C ARG A 5 -12.78 -14.65 -18.69
N MET A 6 -13.22 -13.39 -18.83
CA MET A 6 -14.37 -12.84 -18.08
C MET A 6 -15.72 -13.45 -18.49
N GLU A 7 -15.91 -13.85 -19.75
CA GLU A 7 -17.19 -14.42 -20.22
C GLU A 7 -17.55 -15.77 -19.57
N ARG A 8 -16.55 -16.54 -19.11
CA ARG A 8 -16.79 -17.82 -18.44
C ARG A 8 -17.09 -17.69 -16.94
N GLU A 9 -16.66 -16.60 -16.31
CA GLU A 9 -16.90 -16.33 -14.88
C GLU A 9 -18.32 -15.77 -14.61
N LEU A 10 -19.02 -15.29 -15.63
CA LEU A 10 -20.35 -14.67 -15.52
C LEU A 10 -21.51 -15.66 -15.58
N ASN A 11 -21.27 -16.94 -15.89
CA ASN A 11 -22.35 -17.91 -16.05
C ASN A 11 -22.57 -18.68 -14.74
N HIS A 12 -23.54 -18.23 -13.95
CA HIS A 12 -24.00 -18.90 -12.72
C HIS A 12 -25.41 -19.49 -12.94
N PRO A 13 -25.53 -20.66 -13.60
CA PRO A 13 -26.81 -21.20 -14.06
C PRO A 13 -27.67 -21.78 -12.94
N HIS A 14 -27.10 -22.03 -11.75
CA HIS A 14 -27.80 -22.63 -10.62
C HIS A 14 -28.18 -21.57 -9.59
N PHE A 15 -29.47 -21.52 -9.23
CA PHE A 15 -30.00 -20.61 -8.23
C PHE A 15 -30.07 -21.27 -6.85
N VAL A 16 -29.64 -20.54 -5.82
CA VAL A 16 -29.75 -20.94 -4.41
C VAL A 16 -30.41 -19.78 -3.66
N GLY A 17 -31.51 -20.07 -2.96
CA GLY A 17 -32.21 -19.11 -2.12
C GLY A 17 -32.11 -19.51 -0.64
N VAL A 18 -31.81 -18.54 0.23
CA VAL A 18 -31.75 -18.71 1.69
C VAL A 18 -32.56 -17.61 2.37
N ARG A 19 -33.11 -17.89 3.55
CA ARG A 19 -33.72 -16.86 4.40
C ARG A 19 -32.68 -16.37 5.40
N LEU A 20 -32.60 -15.06 5.57
CA LEU A 20 -31.71 -14.39 6.51
C LEU A 20 -32.56 -13.57 7.48
N SER A 21 -32.11 -13.50 8.73
CA SER A 21 -32.54 -12.51 9.70
C SER A 21 -32.02 -11.11 9.33
N ASP A 22 -32.58 -10.07 9.94
CA ASP A 22 -32.17 -8.68 9.68
C ASP A 22 -30.67 -8.46 9.94
N ILE A 23 -30.13 -9.09 11.00
CA ILE A 23 -28.71 -9.00 11.38
C ILE A 23 -27.81 -9.68 10.33
N GLU A 24 -28.20 -10.85 9.85
CA GLU A 24 -27.43 -11.59 8.84
C GLU A 24 -27.42 -10.86 7.49
N LEU A 25 -28.53 -10.20 7.14
CA LEU A 25 -28.61 -9.38 5.93
C LEU A 25 -27.71 -8.14 6.04
N GLU A 26 -27.74 -7.44 7.18
CA GLU A 26 -26.90 -6.26 7.41
C GLU A 26 -25.40 -6.63 7.40
N LEU A 27 -25.03 -7.80 7.92
CA LEU A 27 -23.67 -8.30 7.86
C LEU A 27 -23.23 -8.58 6.42
N LEU A 28 -24.12 -9.17 5.61
CA LEU A 28 -23.86 -9.41 4.19
C LEU A 28 -23.68 -8.09 3.42
N ASP A 29 -24.51 -7.09 3.72
CA ASP A 29 -24.44 -5.76 3.10
C ASP A 29 -23.13 -5.06 3.39
N ARG A 30 -22.73 -5.02 4.66
CA ARG A 30 -21.42 -4.46 5.05
C ARG A 30 -20.27 -5.17 4.35
N LYS A 31 -20.28 -6.51 4.28
CA LYS A 31 -19.22 -7.26 3.59
C LYS A 31 -19.20 -6.99 2.09
N ALA A 32 -20.36 -6.85 1.46
CA ALA A 32 -20.47 -6.54 0.05
C ALA A 32 -19.95 -5.11 -0.27
N GLU A 33 -20.32 -4.14 0.57
CA GLU A 33 -19.88 -2.74 0.49
C GLU A 33 -18.36 -2.62 0.64
N ILE A 34 -17.82 -3.23 1.69
CA ILE A 34 -16.38 -3.27 1.99
C ILE A 34 -15.56 -3.83 0.81
N LEU A 35 -16.09 -4.82 0.10
CA LEU A 35 -15.42 -5.45 -1.04
C LEU A 35 -15.73 -4.76 -2.38
N GLY A 36 -16.65 -3.80 -2.42
CA GLY A 36 -17.12 -3.18 -3.66
C GLY A 36 -17.80 -4.14 -4.63
N VAL A 37 -18.45 -5.21 -4.14
CA VAL A 37 -19.08 -6.25 -4.98
C VAL A 37 -20.56 -6.43 -4.66
N SER A 38 -21.30 -7.10 -5.55
CA SER A 38 -22.69 -7.46 -5.28
C SER A 38 -22.80 -8.49 -4.13
N ARG A 39 -23.92 -8.50 -3.41
CA ARG A 39 -24.25 -9.54 -2.40
C ARG A 39 -24.02 -10.95 -2.91
N SER A 40 -24.46 -11.22 -4.14
CA SER A 40 -24.32 -12.53 -4.78
C SER A 40 -22.86 -12.90 -5.03
N GLU A 41 -22.02 -11.93 -5.37
CA GLU A 41 -20.58 -12.16 -5.53
C GLU A 41 -19.86 -12.35 -4.19
N CYS A 42 -20.26 -11.59 -3.17
CA CYS A 42 -19.78 -11.76 -1.79
C CYS A 42 -20.09 -13.18 -1.27
N LEU A 43 -21.32 -13.66 -1.47
CA LEU A 43 -21.72 -15.02 -1.10
C LEU A 43 -20.93 -16.09 -1.87
N ARG A 44 -20.69 -15.88 -3.17
CA ARG A 44 -19.86 -16.81 -3.96
C ARG A 44 -18.42 -16.88 -3.44
N LYS A 45 -17.81 -15.74 -3.11
CA LYS A 45 -16.47 -15.70 -2.49
C LYS A 45 -16.46 -16.41 -1.13
N LEU A 46 -17.48 -16.23 -0.30
CA LEU A 46 -17.63 -16.98 0.96
C LEU A 46 -17.72 -18.50 0.74
N LEU A 47 -18.46 -18.94 -0.27
CA LEU A 47 -18.66 -20.35 -0.59
C LEU A 47 -17.39 -21.02 -1.13
N VAL A 48 -16.60 -20.30 -1.93
CA VAL A 48 -15.41 -20.85 -2.61
C VAL A 48 -14.16 -20.73 -1.73
N ASP A 49 -13.92 -19.59 -1.10
CA ASP A 49 -12.61 -19.29 -0.53
C ASP A 49 -12.51 -19.60 0.97
N LYS A 50 -13.63 -19.89 1.68
CA LYS A 50 -13.76 -20.00 3.15
C LYS A 50 -13.28 -18.77 3.96
N GLU A 51 -12.33 -18.01 3.43
CA GLU A 51 -11.77 -16.76 3.92
C GLU A 51 -11.97 -15.70 2.84
N ILE A 52 -12.86 -14.73 3.09
CA ILE A 52 -12.82 -13.49 2.30
C ILE A 52 -11.57 -12.74 2.77
N VAL A 53 -10.49 -12.83 2.00
CA VAL A 53 -9.33 -11.96 2.19
C VAL A 53 -9.71 -10.56 1.74
N HIS A 54 -10.02 -9.70 2.71
CA HIS A 54 -10.21 -8.28 2.45
C HIS A 54 -8.85 -7.67 2.09
N ARG A 55 -8.55 -7.59 0.79
CA ARG A 55 -7.48 -6.71 0.30
C ARG A 55 -8.01 -5.28 0.42
N VAL A 56 -7.72 -4.64 1.53
CA VAL A 56 -7.70 -3.18 1.61
C VAL A 56 -6.55 -2.73 0.71
N GLU A 57 -6.83 -2.49 -0.56
CA GLU A 57 -5.99 -1.54 -1.30
C GLU A 57 -6.27 -0.19 -0.68
N VAL A 58 -5.36 0.28 0.19
CA VAL A 58 -5.40 1.63 0.72
C VAL A 58 -5.19 2.57 -0.47
N VAL A 59 -6.27 2.90 -1.17
CA VAL A 59 -6.33 4.01 -2.13
C VAL A 59 -6.59 5.27 -1.31
N ALA A 60 -5.69 5.55 -0.35
CA ALA A 60 -5.58 6.90 0.16
C ALA A 60 -4.99 7.75 -0.97
N ASP A 61 -5.41 9.00 -1.09
CA ASP A 61 -4.76 9.94 -1.99
C ASP A 61 -3.34 10.19 -1.46
N MET A 62 -2.38 9.39 -1.94
CA MET A 62 -1.00 9.33 -1.42
C MET A 62 -0.15 10.51 -1.93
N GLU A 63 -0.74 11.69 -2.15
CA GLU A 63 0.00 12.84 -2.66
C GLU A 63 1.07 13.30 -1.66
N GLU A 64 0.71 13.40 -0.38
CA GLU A 64 1.66 13.70 0.70
C GLU A 64 2.74 12.63 0.83
N LEU A 65 2.36 11.34 0.75
CA LEU A 65 3.31 10.24 0.88
C LEU A 65 4.26 10.15 -0.32
N ARG A 66 3.79 10.45 -1.53
CA ARG A 66 4.62 10.57 -2.73
C ARG A 66 5.54 11.77 -2.67
N SER A 67 5.06 12.91 -2.18
CA SER A 67 5.88 14.11 -1.95
C SER A 67 7.00 13.81 -0.96
N LEU A 68 6.68 13.12 0.14
CA LEU A 68 7.63 12.67 1.15
C LEU A 68 8.68 11.71 0.55
N LEU A 69 8.25 10.67 -0.16
CA LEU A 69 9.14 9.76 -0.89
C LEU A 69 10.04 10.50 -1.89
N GLY A 70 9.52 11.52 -2.56
CA GLY A 70 10.27 12.39 -3.47
C GLY A 70 11.36 13.20 -2.76
N ALA A 71 11.06 13.73 -1.57
CA ALA A 71 12.04 14.42 -0.72
C ALA A 71 13.16 13.46 -0.26
N TYR A 72 12.81 12.26 0.19
CA TYR A 72 13.78 11.23 0.57
C TYR A 72 14.65 10.78 -0.62
N GLY A 73 14.08 10.68 -1.82
CA GLY A 73 14.84 10.38 -3.03
C GLY A 73 15.92 11.43 -3.34
N LYS A 74 15.61 12.72 -3.16
CA LYS A 74 16.58 13.82 -3.35
C LYS A 74 17.71 13.77 -2.31
N ILE A 75 17.38 13.48 -1.05
CA ILE A 75 18.36 13.27 0.01
C ILE A 75 19.30 12.11 -0.35
N GLY A 76 18.76 10.98 -0.80
CA GLY A 76 19.55 9.82 -1.23
C GLY A 76 20.50 10.13 -2.40
N VAL A 77 20.05 10.92 -3.38
CA VAL A 77 20.89 11.37 -4.50
C VAL A 77 22.04 12.24 -4.02
N ASN A 78 21.79 13.19 -3.12
CA ASN A 78 22.84 14.05 -2.55
C ASN A 78 23.86 13.22 -1.74
N LEU A 79 23.40 12.28 -0.91
CA LEU A 79 24.27 11.38 -0.17
C LEU A 79 25.15 10.52 -1.10
N ASN A 80 24.58 10.03 -2.20
CA ASN A 80 25.33 9.28 -3.21
C ASN A 80 26.38 10.14 -3.93
N GLN A 81 26.10 11.42 -4.16
CA GLN A 81 27.07 12.36 -4.72
C GLN A 81 28.21 12.65 -3.75
N ILE A 82 27.91 12.88 -2.47
CA ILE A 82 28.91 13.05 -1.40
C ILE A 82 29.79 11.80 -1.30
N ALA A 83 29.18 10.61 -1.28
CA ALA A 83 29.92 9.35 -1.25
C ALA A 83 30.84 9.18 -2.48
N ARG A 84 30.34 9.50 -3.67
CA ARG A 84 31.15 9.46 -4.91
C ARG A 84 32.32 10.43 -4.85
N TYR A 85 32.07 11.68 -4.45
CA TYR A 85 33.10 12.71 -4.33
C TYR A 85 34.26 12.27 -3.41
N PHE A 86 33.93 11.68 -2.26
CA PHE A 86 34.94 11.15 -1.34
C PHE A 86 35.64 9.88 -1.83
N ASN A 87 34.95 9.03 -2.60
CA ASN A 87 35.53 7.83 -3.19
C ASN A 87 36.48 8.15 -4.36
N THR A 88 36.31 9.30 -5.02
CA THR A 88 37.18 9.75 -6.12
C THR A 88 38.37 10.62 -5.69
N GLY A 89 38.63 10.72 -4.38
CA GLY A 89 39.76 11.50 -3.84
C GLY A 89 39.47 12.99 -3.62
N GLY A 90 38.21 13.37 -3.44
CA GLY A 90 37.82 14.72 -3.03
C GLY A 90 38.42 15.12 -1.67
N GLU A 91 38.69 16.41 -1.48
CA GLU A 91 39.30 16.91 -0.26
C GLU A 91 38.37 16.72 0.94
N ARG A 92 38.93 16.19 2.03
CA ARG A 92 38.21 15.98 3.30
C ARG A 92 38.61 17.07 4.29
N SER A 93 37.76 18.08 4.40
CA SER A 93 37.86 19.06 5.48
C SER A 93 37.23 18.49 6.76
N LEU A 94 37.89 18.68 7.91
CA LEU A 94 37.35 18.33 9.23
C LEU A 94 35.98 18.99 9.47
N ALA A 95 35.81 20.24 9.05
CA ALA A 95 34.53 20.95 9.20
C ALA A 95 33.40 20.27 8.42
N MET A 96 33.70 19.68 7.26
CA MET A 96 32.71 18.99 6.44
C MET A 96 32.35 17.61 7.02
N GLU A 97 33.30 16.90 7.63
CA GLU A 97 33.00 15.66 8.37
C GLU A 97 32.11 15.93 9.58
N ASP A 98 32.37 17.00 10.33
CA ASP A 98 31.58 17.39 11.48
C ASP A 98 30.15 17.79 11.10
N GLU A 99 29.96 18.52 10.00
CA GLU A 99 28.64 18.87 9.46
C GLU A 99 27.84 17.64 9.03
N ILE A 100 28.48 16.69 8.34
CA ILE A 100 27.83 15.44 7.92
C ILE A 100 27.41 14.62 9.14
N ARG A 101 28.27 14.52 10.16
CA ARG A 101 27.95 13.82 11.41
C ARG A 101 26.79 14.48 12.15
N HIS A 102 26.76 15.81 12.18
CA HIS A 102 25.67 16.58 12.79
C HIS A 102 24.33 16.33 12.09
N CYS A 103 24.29 16.45 10.76
CA CYS A 103 23.08 16.17 9.97
C CYS A 103 22.58 14.73 10.15
N ILE A 104 23.48 13.75 10.21
CA ILE A 104 23.11 12.35 10.47
C ILE A 104 22.49 12.20 11.87
N ALA A 105 23.04 12.87 12.89
CA ALA A 105 22.49 12.84 14.24
C ALA A 105 21.09 13.45 14.31
N GLU A 106 20.85 14.59 13.64
CA GLU A 106 19.51 15.21 13.55
C GLU A 106 18.48 14.30 12.87
N LEU A 107 18.89 13.56 11.83
CA LEU A 107 18.01 12.56 11.19
C LEU A 107 17.66 11.40 12.13
N PHE A 108 18.57 10.99 13.01
CA PHE A 108 18.28 9.95 14.00
C PHE A 108 17.35 10.46 15.10
N THR A 109 17.47 11.71 15.53
CA THR A 109 16.55 12.28 16.53
C THR A 109 15.13 12.38 16.02
N LEU A 110 14.93 12.71 14.73
CA LEU A 110 13.61 12.71 14.09
C LEU A 110 12.97 11.31 14.01
N ARG A 111 13.75 10.24 14.13
CA ARG A 111 13.26 8.85 14.18
C ARG A 111 12.81 8.43 15.58
N GLU A 112 13.24 9.14 16.62
CA GLU A 112 12.98 8.82 18.02
C GLU A 112 11.89 9.71 18.65
N GLU A 113 11.37 10.70 17.93
CA GLU A 113 10.16 11.42 18.36
C GLU A 113 8.93 10.49 18.29
N PRO A 114 8.13 10.40 19.36
CA PRO A 114 7.03 9.44 19.51
C PRO A 114 5.79 9.73 18.66
#